data_AF-A0A5R9BCZ6-F1
#
_entry.id   AF-A0A5R9BCZ6-F1
#
_cell.length_a   1.000
_cell.length_b   1.000
_cell.length_c   1.000
_cell.angle_alpha   90.00
_cell.angle_beta   90.00
_cell.angle_gamma   90.00
#
_symmetry.space_group_name_H-M   'P 1'
#
loop_
_entity.id
_entity.type
_entity.pdbx_description
1 polymer ?
#
loop_
_entity_poly.entity_id
_entity_poly.type
_entity_poly.pdbx_seq_one_letter_code
_entity_poly.pdbx_strand_id
1 'polypeptide(L)'
;MSELDAEKLAGRLTDRAPAGIAEQIGQLIEAKVLPVDSRLPTVRDLAQELGVSVGTIAQAWSHLREQGLVETRRRGGTRVVPRARRRAEDFAGPGEPLKRMGFISSGVHAPGPAEGLEATLRIIAHAEDLGLDSAVLSPASGEQGVSSPVAVLAAATQRTARIRLGTTATIPAGQGENSVSADLDAVNLLSGGRLIGSEEQAQLVRTVIPTDTASREQEARYREIAEALPEHVLIGPSDEIADALLADPDYVGAQYATFALPPSLDETDCTHILNDVASRLGPALGWAPSPR
;
A
#
# COMPACT_ATOMS: atom_id res chain seq x y z
N MET A 1 6.85 -0.73 28.87
CA MET A 1 6.28 0.59 28.53
C MET A 1 7.45 1.49 28.19
N SER A 2 7.61 1.89 26.93
CA SER A 2 8.69 2.82 26.57
C SER A 2 8.24 4.22 27.00
N GLU A 3 8.83 4.72 28.08
CA GLU A 3 8.68 6.11 28.50
C GLU A 3 9.86 6.85 27.88
N LEU A 4 9.60 7.69 26.89
CA LEU A 4 10.64 8.52 26.29
C LEU A 4 10.67 9.84 27.05
N ASP A 5 11.75 10.08 27.79
CA ASP A 5 11.95 11.30 28.58
C ASP A 5 12.00 12.54 27.67
N ALA A 6 11.61 13.70 28.20
CA ALA A 6 11.50 14.97 27.45
C ALA A 6 12.79 15.33 26.69
N GLU A 7 13.95 15.17 27.34
CA GLU A 7 15.27 15.45 26.77
C GLU A 7 15.56 14.56 25.54
N LYS A 8 15.28 13.26 25.63
CA LYS A 8 15.50 12.30 24.53
C LYS A 8 14.58 12.56 23.35
N LEU A 9 13.35 12.98 23.62
CA LEU A 9 12.41 13.35 22.57
C LEU A 9 12.83 14.68 21.92
N ALA A 10 13.21 15.68 22.71
CA ALA A 10 13.65 16.98 22.22
C ALA A 10 14.91 16.89 21.35
N GLY A 11 15.85 16.00 21.70
CA GLY A 11 17.06 15.75 20.89
C GLY A 11 16.79 15.16 19.50
N ARG A 12 15.58 14.65 19.25
CA ARG A 12 15.16 14.10 17.94
C ARG A 12 14.35 15.10 17.10
N LEU A 13 13.98 16.25 17.67
CA LEU A 13 13.14 17.25 17.02
C LEU A 13 14.00 18.42 16.57
N THR A 14 14.03 18.65 15.26
CA THR A 14 14.78 19.77 14.66
C THR A 14 13.88 20.96 14.41
N ASP A 15 12.60 20.74 14.07
CA ASP A 15 11.63 21.81 13.87
C ASP A 15 11.09 22.33 15.21
N ARG A 16 10.79 23.63 15.25
CA ARG A 16 10.27 24.36 16.42
C ARG A 16 8.88 24.95 16.16
N ALA A 17 8.36 24.85 14.94
CA ALA A 17 6.99 25.22 14.60
C ALA A 17 5.99 24.13 15.07
N PRO A 18 4.75 24.49 15.43
CA PRO A 18 3.76 23.52 15.91
C PRO A 18 3.49 22.36 14.93
N ALA A 19 3.36 22.68 13.64
CA ALA A 19 3.10 21.69 12.59
C ALA A 19 4.30 20.76 12.38
N GLY A 20 5.52 21.30 12.29
CA GLY A 20 6.74 20.50 12.14
C GLY A 20 7.02 19.61 13.35
N ILE A 21 6.77 20.09 14.57
CA ILE A 21 6.86 19.26 15.79
C ILE A 21 5.86 18.09 15.74
N ALA A 22 4.62 18.36 15.33
CA ALA A 22 3.60 17.31 15.18
C ALA A 22 4.00 16.28 14.13
N GLU A 23 4.46 16.73 12.95
CA GLU A 23 4.92 15.87 11.86
C GLU A 23 6.09 14.98 12.29
N GLN A 24 7.13 15.54 12.90
CA GLN A 24 8.28 14.78 13.36
C GLN A 24 7.93 13.76 14.45
N ILE A 25 6.96 14.08 15.32
CA ILE A 25 6.47 13.12 16.32
C ILE A 25 5.62 12.03 15.67
N GLY A 26 4.81 12.36 14.66
CA GLY A 26 4.13 11.38 13.81
C GLY A 26 5.10 10.37 13.22
N GLN A 27 6.18 10.84 12.59
CA GLN A 27 7.25 10.00 12.03
C GLN A 27 7.91 9.09 13.09
N LEU A 28 8.08 9.57 14.33
CA LEU A 28 8.62 8.74 15.42
C LEU A 28 7.64 7.66 15.88
N ILE A 29 6.33 7.93 15.82
CA ILE A 29 5.27 6.94 16.09
C ILE A 29 5.28 5.88 14.97
N GLU A 30 5.32 6.31 13.71
CA GLU A 30 5.38 5.44 12.52
C GLU A 30 6.62 4.53 12.54
N ALA A 31 7.80 5.10 12.82
CA ALA A 31 9.06 4.35 12.94
C ALA A 31 9.11 3.42 14.18
N LYS A 32 7.99 3.30 14.92
CA LYS A 32 7.81 2.51 16.14
C LYS A 32 8.82 2.88 17.23
N VAL A 33 9.39 4.09 17.18
CA VAL A 33 10.24 4.64 18.25
C VAL A 33 9.37 5.05 19.44
N LEU A 34 8.18 5.58 19.15
CA LEU A 34 7.10 5.83 20.10
C LEU A 34 5.96 4.83 19.83
N PRO A 35 6.05 3.58 20.31
CA PRO A 35 5.01 2.58 20.08
C PRO A 35 3.67 3.00 20.71
N VAL A 36 2.59 2.36 20.27
CA VAL A 36 1.24 2.52 20.87
C VAL A 36 1.31 2.37 22.39
N ASP A 37 0.49 3.16 23.10
CA ASP A 37 0.43 3.32 24.56
C ASP A 37 1.64 4.01 25.21
N SER A 38 2.66 4.39 24.42
CA SER A 38 3.78 5.19 24.93
C SER A 38 3.27 6.49 25.53
N ARG A 39 3.83 6.83 26.69
CA ARG A 39 3.49 8.07 27.39
C ARG A 39 4.39 9.18 26.86
N LEU A 40 3.78 10.25 26.37
CA LEU A 40 4.52 11.44 25.94
C LEU A 40 4.85 12.32 27.17
N PRO A 41 5.96 13.08 27.11
CA PRO A 41 6.29 14.08 28.11
C PRO A 41 5.16 15.10 28.32
N THR A 42 5.19 15.81 29.44
CA THR A 42 4.22 16.90 29.64
C THR A 42 4.52 18.05 28.69
N VAL A 43 3.48 18.83 28.37
CA VAL A 43 3.60 20.04 27.53
C VAL A 43 4.66 21.00 28.09
N ARG A 44 4.78 21.10 29.42
CA ARG A 44 5.75 21.98 30.09
C ARG A 44 7.17 21.47 29.96
N ASP A 45 7.39 20.18 30.22
CA ASP A 45 8.72 19.58 30.18
C ASP A 45 9.28 19.65 28.75
N LEU A 46 8.47 19.28 27.76
CA LEU A 46 8.91 19.32 26.36
C LEU A 46 9.13 20.75 25.85
N ALA A 47 8.31 21.72 26.29
CA ALA A 47 8.51 23.12 25.94
C ALA A 47 9.83 23.68 26.50
N GLN A 48 10.18 23.29 27.73
CA GLN A 48 11.44 23.67 28.36
C GLN A 48 12.65 23.10 27.61
N GLU A 49 12.64 21.81 27.30
CA GLU A 49 13.74 21.14 26.59
C GLU A 49 13.90 21.67 25.15
N LEU A 50 12.80 21.99 24.47
CA LEU A 50 12.84 22.54 23.13
C LEU A 50 13.09 24.06 23.08
N GLY A 51 13.05 24.76 24.22
CA GLY A 51 13.16 26.21 24.26
C GLY A 51 12.03 26.94 23.53
N VAL A 52 10.84 26.35 23.45
CA VAL A 52 9.66 26.92 22.78
C VAL A 52 8.57 27.28 23.78
N SER A 53 7.53 27.98 23.34
CA SER A 53 6.39 28.29 24.21
C SER A 53 5.56 27.04 24.53
N VAL A 54 4.94 27.00 25.71
CA VAL A 54 3.95 25.97 26.08
C VAL A 54 2.81 25.92 25.06
N GLY A 55 2.43 27.07 24.49
CA GLY A 55 1.40 27.16 23.44
C GLY A 55 1.78 26.43 22.15
N THR A 56 3.06 26.45 21.78
CA THR A 56 3.60 25.74 20.61
C THR A 56 3.42 24.22 20.76
N ILE A 57 3.79 23.67 21.91
CA ILE A 57 3.62 22.23 22.18
C ILE A 57 2.14 21.87 22.33
N ALA A 58 1.33 22.73 22.95
CA ALA A 58 -0.11 22.51 23.05
C ALA A 58 -0.78 22.45 21.67
N GLN A 59 -0.36 23.30 20.72
CA GLN A 59 -0.83 23.27 19.33
C GLN A 59 -0.35 22.00 18.61
N ALA A 60 0.92 21.62 18.76
CA ALA A 60 1.42 20.35 18.21
C ALA A 60 0.62 19.14 18.74
N TRP A 61 0.27 19.13 20.03
CA TRP A 61 -0.55 18.05 20.61
C TRP A 61 -1.99 18.09 20.09
N SER A 62 -2.52 19.28 19.76
CA SER A 62 -3.84 19.38 19.11
C SER A 62 -3.79 18.79 17.71
N HIS A 63 -2.77 19.10 16.91
CA HIS A 63 -2.59 18.52 15.57
C HIS A 63 -2.50 16.98 15.63
N LEU A 64 -1.66 16.43 16.50
CA LEU A 64 -1.55 14.98 16.68
C LEU A 64 -2.87 14.33 17.14
N ARG A 65 -3.67 15.05 17.95
CA ARG A 65 -4.97 14.57 18.42
C ARG A 65 -6.03 14.63 17.32
N GLU A 66 -6.02 15.68 16.51
CA GLU A 66 -6.89 15.80 15.32
C GLU A 66 -6.60 14.69 14.31
N GLN A 67 -5.34 14.28 14.19
CA GLN A 67 -4.90 13.13 13.40
C GLN A 67 -5.18 11.77 14.07
N GLY A 68 -5.68 11.75 15.31
CA GLY A 68 -5.97 10.52 16.04
C GLY A 68 -4.73 9.71 16.44
N LEU A 69 -3.55 10.36 16.54
CA LEU A 69 -2.29 9.72 16.92
C LEU A 69 -2.04 9.76 18.44
N VAL A 70 -2.68 10.69 19.16
CA VAL A 70 -2.55 10.82 20.62
C VAL A 70 -3.87 11.09 21.34
N GLU A 71 -3.98 10.60 22.57
CA GLU A 71 -5.08 10.88 23.51
C GLU A 71 -4.54 11.59 24.75
N THR A 72 -5.24 12.64 25.20
CA THR A 72 -4.96 13.29 26.49
C THR A 72 -5.97 12.86 27.53
N ARG A 73 -5.53 12.13 28.56
CA ARG A 73 -6.39 11.74 29.70
C ARG A 73 -6.26 12.76 30.84
N ARG A 74 -7.40 13.14 31.46
CA ARG A 74 -7.49 14.17 32.54
C ARG A 74 -6.47 14.02 33.68
N ARG A 75 -6.02 12.80 33.99
CA ARG A 75 -4.99 12.51 35.01
C ARG A 75 -3.86 11.59 34.51
N GLY A 76 -3.83 11.29 33.21
CA GLY A 76 -2.99 10.24 32.63
C GLY A 76 -1.85 10.73 31.74
N GLY A 77 -1.72 12.04 31.53
CA GLY A 77 -0.82 12.59 30.52
C GLY A 77 -1.34 12.37 29.10
N THR A 78 -0.49 12.69 28.12
CA THR A 78 -0.74 12.39 26.70
C THR A 78 -0.13 11.02 26.38
N ARG A 79 -0.85 10.18 25.67
CA ARG A 79 -0.36 8.87 25.22
C ARG A 79 -0.57 8.70 23.73
N VAL A 80 0.34 7.98 23.09
CA VAL A 80 0.18 7.52 21.72
C VAL A 80 -0.97 6.51 21.68
N VAL A 81 -1.96 6.77 20.85
CA VAL A 81 -3.06 5.81 20.62
C VAL A 81 -2.79 5.01 19.36
N PRO A 82 -3.36 3.80 19.24
CA PRO A 82 -3.41 3.14 17.95
C PRO A 82 -4.21 4.05 17.01
N ARG A 83 -3.65 4.38 15.84
CA ARG A 83 -4.42 5.02 14.78
C ARG A 83 -5.66 4.16 14.55
N ALA A 84 -6.85 4.74 14.69
CA ALA A 84 -8.08 4.00 14.50
C ALA A 84 -8.13 3.57 13.04
N ARG A 85 -7.98 2.26 12.78
CA ARG A 85 -8.13 1.73 11.42
C ARG A 85 -9.50 2.15 10.91
N ARG A 86 -9.56 2.85 9.78
CA ARG A 86 -10.83 3.05 9.08
C ARG A 86 -11.38 1.68 8.71
N ARG A 87 -12.56 1.32 9.23
CA ARG A 87 -13.31 0.18 8.70
C ARG A 87 -14.01 0.61 7.42
N ALA A 88 -14.33 -0.34 6.54
CA ALA A 88 -15.12 -0.05 5.35
C ALA A 88 -16.47 0.62 5.69
N GLU A 89 -17.03 0.28 6.86
CA GLU A 89 -18.24 0.87 7.43
C GLU A 89 -18.08 2.35 7.85
N ASP A 90 -16.84 2.77 8.15
CA ASP A 90 -16.50 4.14 8.57
C ASP A 90 -16.13 5.03 7.36
N PHE A 91 -16.24 4.51 6.14
CA PHE A 91 -15.93 5.26 4.93
C PHE A 91 -16.92 6.42 4.75
N ALA A 92 -16.46 7.63 5.06
CA ALA A 92 -17.18 8.90 4.86
C ALA A 92 -16.41 9.85 3.93
N GLY A 93 -15.51 9.31 3.09
CA GLY A 93 -14.62 10.08 2.22
C GLY A 93 -15.32 10.66 0.98
N PRO A 94 -14.70 11.66 0.31
CA PRO A 94 -15.18 12.17 -0.97
C PRO A 94 -14.93 11.12 -2.07
N GLY A 95 -15.91 10.28 -2.36
CA GLY A 95 -15.82 9.23 -3.39
C GLY A 95 -16.86 8.13 -3.16
N GLU A 96 -17.10 7.29 -4.15
CA GLU A 96 -17.83 6.04 -3.92
C GLU A 96 -16.88 4.97 -3.36
N PRO A 97 -17.36 4.06 -2.48
CA PRO A 97 -16.55 2.92 -2.03
C PRO A 97 -16.02 2.11 -3.21
N LEU A 98 -14.78 1.64 -3.12
CA LEU A 98 -14.21 0.74 -4.14
C LEU A 98 -15.02 -0.55 -4.26
N LYS A 99 -15.51 -0.81 -5.47
CA LYS A 99 -16.29 -2.03 -5.77
C LYS A 99 -15.40 -3.20 -6.16
N ARG A 100 -14.28 -2.94 -6.83
CA ARG A 100 -13.28 -3.96 -7.15
C ARG A 100 -11.88 -3.45 -6.93
N MET A 101 -11.01 -4.36 -6.50
CA MET A 101 -9.60 -4.07 -6.27
C MET A 101 -8.74 -5.15 -6.90
N GLY A 102 -7.70 -4.74 -7.61
CA GLY A 102 -6.74 -5.64 -8.23
C GLY A 102 -5.31 -5.22 -7.99
N PHE A 103 -4.38 -6.01 -8.51
CA PHE A 103 -2.97 -5.65 -8.56
C PHE A 103 -2.41 -5.80 -9.96
N ILE A 104 -1.36 -5.04 -10.26
CA ILE A 104 -0.55 -5.21 -11.46
C ILE A 104 0.90 -5.51 -11.07
N SER A 105 1.51 -6.49 -11.74
CA SER A 105 2.90 -6.88 -11.51
C SER A 105 3.61 -7.13 -12.82
N SER A 106 4.90 -6.81 -12.88
CA SER A 106 5.78 -7.15 -13.99
C SER A 106 6.56 -8.46 -13.80
N GLY A 107 6.28 -9.17 -12.70
CA GLY A 107 6.99 -10.36 -12.26
C GLY A 107 7.56 -10.20 -10.86
N VAL A 108 7.89 -11.33 -10.24
CA VAL A 108 8.50 -11.40 -8.91
C VAL A 108 9.99 -11.69 -9.05
N HIS A 109 10.81 -10.92 -8.35
CA HIS A 109 12.25 -11.12 -8.34
C HIS A 109 12.62 -12.43 -7.63
N ALA A 110 13.48 -13.22 -8.26
CA ALA A 110 13.97 -14.49 -7.74
C ALA A 110 15.37 -14.79 -8.30
N PRO A 111 16.15 -15.68 -7.65
CA PRO A 111 17.48 -16.07 -8.13
C PRO A 111 17.51 -16.65 -9.54
N GLY A 112 16.44 -17.34 -9.96
CA GLY A 112 16.33 -17.93 -11.29
C GLY A 112 14.98 -17.69 -12.00
N PRO A 113 14.93 -17.80 -13.34
CA PRO A 113 13.71 -17.55 -14.11
C PRO A 113 12.54 -18.47 -13.75
N ALA A 114 12.80 -19.76 -13.54
CA ALA A 114 11.76 -20.72 -13.15
C ALA A 114 11.17 -20.40 -11.77
N GLU A 115 12.03 -20.01 -10.82
CA GLU A 115 11.61 -19.62 -9.47
C GLU A 115 10.77 -18.33 -9.51
N GLY A 116 11.14 -17.35 -10.35
CA GLY A 116 10.40 -16.10 -10.53
C GLY A 116 9.02 -16.30 -11.14
N LEU A 117 8.91 -17.18 -12.15
CA LEU A 117 7.60 -17.57 -12.72
C LEU A 117 6.72 -18.27 -11.69
N GLU A 118 7.28 -19.19 -10.91
CA GLU A 118 6.57 -19.91 -9.86
C GLU A 118 6.15 -18.99 -8.71
N ALA A 119 7.01 -18.05 -8.31
CA ALA A 119 6.70 -17.02 -7.32
C ALA A 119 5.58 -16.09 -7.82
N THR A 120 5.61 -15.69 -9.09
CA THR A 120 4.54 -14.89 -9.71
C THR A 120 3.20 -15.62 -9.65
N LEU A 121 3.17 -16.93 -9.97
CA LEU A 121 1.96 -17.75 -9.85
C LEU A 121 1.46 -17.87 -8.39
N ARG A 122 2.37 -18.00 -7.42
CA ARG A 122 2.02 -18.01 -5.99
C ARG A 122 1.44 -16.68 -5.54
N ILE A 123 1.98 -15.56 -5.99
CA ILE A 123 1.45 -14.23 -5.71
C ILE A 123 0.03 -14.05 -6.28
N ILE A 124 -0.22 -14.51 -7.52
CA ILE A 124 -1.56 -14.45 -8.11
C ILE A 124 -2.56 -15.30 -7.31
N ALA A 125 -2.18 -16.52 -6.91
CA ALA A 125 -3.04 -17.38 -6.09
C ALA A 125 -3.30 -16.78 -4.70
N HIS A 126 -2.27 -16.22 -4.07
CA HIS A 126 -2.38 -15.54 -2.78
C HIS A 126 -3.31 -14.32 -2.85
N ALA A 127 -3.26 -13.56 -3.93
CA ALA A 127 -4.19 -12.45 -4.16
C ALA A 127 -5.65 -12.92 -4.25
N GLU A 128 -5.94 -14.07 -4.88
CA GLU A 128 -7.29 -14.66 -4.87
C GLU A 128 -7.71 -15.07 -3.45
N ASP A 129 -6.80 -15.65 -2.66
CA ASP A 129 -7.08 -16.04 -1.28
C ASP A 129 -7.40 -14.84 -0.38
N LEU A 130 -6.81 -13.68 -0.67
CA LEU A 130 -7.12 -12.39 -0.04
C LEU A 130 -8.42 -11.76 -0.55
N GLY A 131 -9.02 -12.31 -1.60
CA GLY A 131 -10.28 -11.85 -2.18
C GLY A 131 -10.15 -10.71 -3.18
N LEU A 132 -8.94 -10.45 -3.73
CA LEU A 132 -8.76 -9.48 -4.82
C LEU A 132 -9.53 -9.94 -6.06
N ASP A 133 -10.05 -8.96 -6.80
CA ASP A 133 -10.93 -9.19 -7.95
C ASP A 133 -10.16 -9.39 -9.25
N SER A 134 -8.95 -8.82 -9.37
CA SER A 134 -8.13 -8.96 -10.58
C SER A 134 -6.61 -8.98 -10.33
N ALA A 135 -5.91 -9.71 -11.20
CA ALA A 135 -4.47 -9.75 -11.31
C ALA A 135 -4.06 -9.44 -12.76
N VAL A 136 -3.28 -8.38 -12.94
CA VAL A 136 -2.80 -7.94 -14.25
C VAL A 136 -1.30 -8.15 -14.33
N LEU A 137 -0.84 -8.74 -15.43
CA LEU A 137 0.59 -8.85 -15.71
C LEU A 137 1.01 -7.79 -16.72
N SER A 138 2.01 -6.99 -16.36
CA SER A 138 2.67 -6.10 -17.30
C SER A 138 3.90 -6.80 -17.86
N PRO A 139 4.12 -6.81 -19.19
CA PRO A 139 5.39 -7.27 -19.72
C PRO A 139 6.51 -6.37 -19.17
N ALA A 140 7.59 -7.00 -18.71
CA ALA A 140 8.83 -6.30 -18.41
C ALA A 140 9.93 -6.77 -19.35
N SER A 141 10.62 -5.79 -19.94
CA SER A 141 11.79 -6.04 -20.76
C SER A 141 13.01 -6.19 -19.84
N GLY A 142 13.49 -7.43 -19.63
CA GLY A 142 14.68 -7.71 -18.83
C GLY A 142 14.80 -9.19 -18.44
N GLU A 143 15.95 -9.59 -17.88
CA GLU A 143 16.23 -10.99 -17.48
C GLU A 143 15.36 -11.50 -16.33
N GLN A 144 14.69 -10.60 -15.60
CA GLN A 144 13.99 -10.87 -14.35
C GLN A 144 12.47 -10.58 -14.42
N GLY A 145 11.97 -10.12 -15.57
CA GLY A 145 10.56 -9.81 -15.79
C GLY A 145 9.79 -10.96 -16.46
N VAL A 146 8.45 -10.91 -16.41
CA VAL A 146 7.61 -11.85 -17.15
C VAL A 146 7.73 -11.56 -18.65
N SER A 147 8.49 -12.40 -19.35
CA SER A 147 8.75 -12.27 -20.79
C SER A 147 7.54 -12.62 -21.66
N SER A 148 6.70 -13.58 -21.23
CA SER A 148 5.42 -13.91 -21.87
C SER A 148 4.30 -13.91 -20.84
N PRO A 149 3.58 -12.79 -20.69
CA PRO A 149 2.41 -12.72 -19.81
C PRO A 149 1.37 -13.79 -20.14
N VAL A 150 1.14 -14.09 -21.42
CA VAL A 150 0.14 -15.07 -21.88
C VAL A 150 0.41 -16.47 -21.31
N ALA A 151 1.67 -16.92 -21.31
CA ALA A 151 2.03 -18.23 -20.76
C ALA A 151 1.79 -18.30 -19.24
N VAL A 152 2.13 -17.22 -18.52
CA VAL A 152 1.91 -17.14 -17.07
C VAL A 152 0.42 -17.06 -16.76
N LEU A 153 -0.36 -16.30 -17.52
CA LEU A 153 -1.82 -16.25 -17.37
C LEU A 153 -2.46 -17.62 -17.62
N ALA A 154 -2.04 -18.34 -18.65
CA ALA A 154 -2.50 -19.70 -18.92
C ALA A 154 -2.26 -20.62 -17.72
N ALA A 155 -1.06 -20.60 -17.14
CA ALA A 155 -0.74 -21.36 -15.93
C ALA A 155 -1.54 -20.90 -14.71
N ALA A 156 -1.75 -19.58 -14.56
CA ALA A 156 -2.55 -19.01 -13.48
C ALA A 156 -4.00 -19.49 -13.52
N THR A 157 -4.59 -19.71 -14.71
CA THR A 157 -5.96 -20.25 -14.83
C THR A 157 -6.15 -21.58 -14.10
N GLN A 158 -5.08 -22.39 -13.98
CA GLN A 158 -5.12 -23.70 -13.34
C GLN A 158 -4.90 -23.64 -11.82
N ARG A 159 -4.49 -22.49 -11.30
CA ARG A 159 -4.21 -22.26 -9.87
C ARG A 159 -5.23 -21.37 -9.18
N THR A 160 -6.13 -20.79 -9.97
CA THR A 160 -7.10 -19.78 -9.54
C THR A 160 -8.48 -20.15 -10.07
N ALA A 161 -9.52 -19.84 -9.32
CA ALA A 161 -10.89 -20.15 -9.71
C ALA A 161 -11.76 -18.90 -9.89
N ARG A 162 -11.42 -17.79 -9.24
CA ARG A 162 -12.28 -16.60 -9.15
C ARG A 162 -11.60 -15.33 -9.65
N ILE A 163 -10.32 -15.12 -9.34
CA ILE A 163 -9.64 -13.87 -9.68
C ILE A 163 -9.64 -13.66 -11.19
N ARG A 164 -9.95 -12.45 -11.63
CA ARG A 164 -9.89 -12.09 -13.05
C ARG A 164 -8.45 -11.86 -13.47
N LEU A 165 -8.11 -12.24 -14.69
CA LEU A 165 -6.74 -12.26 -15.17
C LEU A 165 -6.60 -11.27 -16.34
N GLY A 166 -5.53 -10.48 -16.38
CA GLY A 166 -5.33 -9.50 -17.43
C GLY A 166 -3.86 -9.31 -17.81
N THR A 167 -3.61 -8.68 -18.95
CA THR A 167 -2.27 -8.28 -19.36
C THR A 167 -2.27 -6.92 -20.03
N THR A 168 -1.32 -6.05 -19.71
CA THR A 168 -1.11 -4.77 -20.42
C THR A 168 -0.27 -4.94 -21.68
N ALA A 169 0.11 -6.17 -22.03
CA ALA A 169 0.89 -6.44 -23.23
C ALA A 169 0.20 -5.89 -24.47
N THR A 170 0.81 -4.87 -25.06
CA THR A 170 0.42 -4.32 -26.36
C THR A 170 0.92 -5.25 -27.45
N ILE A 171 0.08 -5.54 -28.44
CA ILE A 171 0.49 -6.28 -29.63
C ILE A 171 1.43 -5.37 -30.44
N PRO A 172 2.71 -5.74 -30.67
CA PRO A 172 3.58 -4.96 -31.53
C PRO A 172 3.03 -4.96 -32.96
N ALA A 173 2.81 -3.77 -33.53
CA ALA A 173 2.32 -3.63 -34.89
C ALA A 173 3.24 -4.38 -35.88
N GLY A 174 2.68 -5.32 -36.65
CA GLY A 174 3.41 -6.05 -37.70
C GLY A 174 3.89 -7.47 -37.36
N GLN A 175 3.72 -7.96 -36.14
CA GLN A 175 3.93 -9.38 -35.79
C GLN A 175 2.57 -10.07 -35.72
N GLY A 176 2.16 -10.74 -36.81
CA GLY A 176 1.01 -11.66 -36.89
C GLY A 176 -0.14 -11.36 -35.92
N GLU A 177 -0.94 -10.33 -36.22
CA GLU A 177 -2.04 -9.79 -35.39
C GLU A 177 -3.06 -10.86 -34.94
N ASN A 178 -3.03 -12.06 -35.52
CA ASN A 178 -3.93 -13.16 -35.21
C ASN A 178 -3.42 -14.15 -34.14
N SER A 179 -2.10 -14.25 -33.87
CA SER A 179 -1.59 -15.33 -32.99
C SER A 179 -1.79 -15.03 -31.51
N VAL A 180 -1.44 -13.83 -31.05
CA VAL A 180 -1.60 -13.44 -29.64
C VAL A 180 -3.08 -13.34 -29.25
N SER A 181 -3.93 -12.88 -30.18
CA SER A 181 -5.38 -12.89 -29.98
C SER A 181 -5.90 -14.32 -29.79
N ALA A 182 -5.47 -15.27 -30.64
CA ALA A 182 -5.87 -16.67 -30.51
C ALA A 182 -5.38 -17.31 -29.21
N ASP A 183 -4.17 -16.97 -28.77
CA ASP A 183 -3.63 -17.46 -27.49
C ASP A 183 -4.42 -16.90 -26.30
N LEU A 184 -4.78 -15.60 -26.33
CA LEU A 184 -5.63 -14.98 -25.31
C LEU A 184 -7.04 -15.56 -25.32
N ASP A 185 -7.61 -15.87 -26.48
CA ASP A 185 -8.90 -16.58 -26.58
C ASP A 185 -8.83 -17.95 -25.92
N ALA A 186 -7.74 -18.70 -26.13
CA ALA A 186 -7.51 -19.97 -25.46
C ALA A 186 -7.39 -19.81 -23.94
N VAL A 187 -6.64 -18.80 -23.47
CA VAL A 187 -6.56 -18.46 -22.03
C VAL A 187 -7.93 -18.09 -21.47
N ASN A 188 -8.73 -17.33 -22.22
CA ASN A 188 -10.08 -16.96 -21.80
C ASN A 188 -10.97 -18.20 -21.60
N LEU A 189 -10.91 -19.15 -22.53
CA LEU A 189 -11.59 -20.45 -22.42
C LEU A 189 -11.12 -21.25 -21.19
N LEU A 190 -9.80 -21.37 -21.00
CA LEU A 190 -9.23 -22.07 -19.83
C LEU A 190 -9.62 -21.43 -18.51
N SER A 191 -9.73 -20.10 -18.50
CA SER A 191 -10.11 -19.34 -17.31
C SER A 191 -11.62 -19.38 -17.02
N GLY A 192 -12.45 -19.87 -17.94
CA GLY A 192 -13.91 -19.83 -17.82
C GLY A 192 -14.50 -18.43 -18.00
N GLY A 193 -13.88 -17.59 -18.84
CA GLY A 193 -14.35 -16.21 -19.09
C GLY A 193 -13.82 -15.17 -18.11
N ARG A 194 -12.74 -15.46 -17.38
CA ARG A 194 -12.14 -14.56 -16.37
C ARG A 194 -11.08 -13.62 -16.94
N LEU A 195 -10.79 -13.67 -18.24
CA LEU A 195 -9.83 -12.76 -18.87
C LEU A 195 -10.45 -11.36 -19.00
N ILE A 196 -9.77 -10.32 -18.52
CA ILE A 196 -10.19 -8.92 -18.71
C ILE A 196 -9.58 -8.33 -19.97
N GLY A 197 -10.40 -7.61 -20.74
CA GLY A 197 -9.96 -6.83 -21.89
C GLY A 197 -9.21 -5.57 -21.46
N SER A 198 -8.52 -4.92 -22.39
CA SER A 198 -7.76 -3.68 -22.15
C SER A 198 -8.65 -2.54 -21.64
N GLU A 199 -9.90 -2.44 -22.08
CA GLU A 199 -10.85 -1.41 -21.61
C GLU A 199 -11.41 -1.69 -20.20
N GLU A 200 -11.32 -2.93 -19.73
CA GLU A 200 -11.72 -3.33 -18.37
C GLU A 200 -10.56 -3.27 -17.38
N GLN A 201 -9.34 -2.96 -17.85
CA GLN A 201 -8.20 -2.70 -16.98
C GLN A 201 -8.48 -1.40 -16.20
N ALA A 202 -8.15 -1.40 -14.91
CA ALA A 202 -8.71 -0.45 -13.94
C ALA A 202 -8.64 1.02 -14.36
N GLN A 203 -9.64 1.78 -13.90
CA GLN A 203 -9.75 3.23 -14.12
C GLN A 203 -8.61 3.99 -13.44
N LEU A 204 -8.05 3.42 -12.36
CA LEU A 204 -6.91 3.95 -11.65
C LEU A 204 -5.83 2.89 -11.48
N VAL A 205 -4.61 3.23 -11.90
CA VAL A 205 -3.39 2.48 -11.59
C VAL A 205 -2.49 3.36 -10.73
N ARG A 206 -2.12 2.88 -9.55
CA ARG A 206 -1.23 3.58 -8.60
C ARG A 206 -0.30 2.60 -7.92
N THR A 207 0.95 3.01 -7.68
CA THR A 207 1.91 2.24 -6.88
C THR A 207 1.76 2.66 -5.42
N VAL A 208 1.39 1.71 -4.56
CA VAL A 208 1.25 1.92 -3.11
C VAL A 208 2.08 0.90 -2.35
N ILE A 209 2.73 1.33 -1.28
CA ILE A 209 3.54 0.47 -0.42
C ILE A 209 3.16 0.69 1.04
N PRO A 210 2.18 -0.06 1.56
CA PRO A 210 1.82 -0.01 2.98
C PRO A 210 2.98 -0.46 3.87
N THR A 211 3.20 0.25 4.98
CA THR A 211 4.27 -0.06 5.94
C THR A 211 3.76 -0.53 7.31
N ASP A 212 2.45 -0.74 7.45
CA ASP A 212 1.80 -1.11 8.72
C ASP A 212 2.48 -2.28 9.43
N THR A 213 2.70 -3.37 8.71
CA THR A 213 3.34 -4.58 9.23
C THR A 213 4.80 -4.74 8.79
N ALA A 214 5.34 -3.76 8.07
CA ALA A 214 6.73 -3.80 7.63
C ALA A 214 7.69 -3.81 8.82
N SER A 215 8.74 -4.61 8.69
CA SER A 215 9.93 -4.52 9.53
C SER A 215 10.74 -3.27 9.16
N ARG A 216 11.64 -2.83 10.05
CA ARG A 216 12.51 -1.68 9.77
C ARG A 216 13.39 -1.87 8.53
N GLU A 217 13.82 -3.11 8.28
CA GLU A 217 14.64 -3.43 7.12
C GLU A 217 13.83 -3.36 5.82
N GLN A 218 12.62 -3.92 5.83
CA GLN A 218 11.70 -3.82 4.70
C GLN A 218 11.30 -2.37 4.42
N GLU A 219 11.00 -1.58 5.45
CA GLU A 219 10.64 -0.18 5.29
C GLU A 219 11.79 0.65 4.68
N ALA A 220 13.03 0.40 5.08
CA ALA A 220 14.20 1.04 4.49
C ALA A 220 14.34 0.68 3.00
N ARG A 221 14.20 -0.62 2.66
CA ARG A 221 14.24 -1.11 1.28
C ARG A 221 13.11 -0.53 0.42
N TYR A 222 11.89 -0.49 0.94
CA TYR A 222 10.73 0.05 0.24
C TYR A 222 10.88 1.54 -0.06
N ARG A 223 11.47 2.29 0.88
CA ARG A 223 11.75 3.72 0.68
C ARG A 223 12.80 3.95 -0.40
N GLU A 224 13.86 3.15 -0.43
CA GLU A 224 14.88 3.20 -1.49
C GLU A 224 14.27 2.89 -2.87
N ILE A 225 13.40 1.89 -2.96
CA ILE A 225 12.69 1.55 -4.20
C ILE A 225 11.73 2.68 -4.60
N ALA A 226 10.97 3.24 -3.66
CA ALA A 226 10.04 4.33 -3.92
C ALA A 226 10.76 5.60 -4.44
N GLU A 227 11.94 5.92 -3.90
CA GLU A 227 12.76 7.04 -4.37
C GLU A 227 13.36 6.82 -5.77
N ALA A 228 13.61 5.56 -6.15
CA ALA A 228 14.16 5.21 -7.45
C ALA A 228 13.10 5.19 -8.57
N LEU A 229 11.81 5.17 -8.24
CA LEU A 229 10.72 5.11 -9.21
C LEU A 229 10.33 6.53 -9.69
N PRO A 230 10.09 6.71 -11.00
CA PRO A 230 9.78 8.03 -11.57
C PRO A 230 8.36 8.52 -11.27
N GLU A 231 7.45 7.63 -10.86
CA GLU A 231 6.07 7.97 -10.51
C GLU A 231 5.94 8.26 -9.02
N HIS A 232 4.91 9.03 -8.64
CA HIS A 232 4.64 9.32 -7.23
C HIS A 232 4.14 8.06 -6.52
N VAL A 233 5.04 7.35 -5.82
CA VAL A 233 4.74 6.17 -5.02
C VAL A 233 4.22 6.61 -3.65
N LEU A 234 3.03 6.13 -3.28
CA LEU A 234 2.50 6.37 -1.94
C LEU A 234 3.02 5.29 -0.99
N ILE A 235 3.99 5.65 -0.15
CA ILE A 235 4.58 4.77 0.86
C ILE A 235 4.26 5.29 2.26
N GLY A 236 3.82 4.40 3.15
CA GLY A 236 3.49 4.77 4.53
C GLY A 236 2.39 3.90 5.14
N PRO A 237 1.83 4.31 6.29
CA PRO A 237 0.68 3.65 6.90
C PRO A 237 -0.53 3.64 5.95
N SER A 238 -1.30 2.56 5.94
CA SER A 238 -2.46 2.39 5.06
C SER A 238 -3.49 3.52 5.17
N ASP A 239 -3.69 4.09 6.36
CA ASP A 239 -4.63 5.20 6.55
C ASP A 239 -4.16 6.50 5.88
N GLU A 240 -2.85 6.74 5.79
CA GLU A 240 -2.27 7.91 5.12
C GLU A 240 -2.27 7.75 3.62
N ILE A 241 -1.95 6.54 3.14
CA ILE A 241 -2.11 6.18 1.74
C ILE A 241 -3.57 6.36 1.34
N ALA A 242 -4.53 5.93 2.17
CA ALA A 242 -5.95 6.12 1.92
C ALA A 242 -6.34 7.60 1.86
N ASP A 243 -5.84 8.44 2.78
CA ASP A 243 -6.07 9.88 2.74
C ASP A 243 -5.51 10.54 1.49
N ALA A 244 -4.29 10.16 1.09
CA ALA A 244 -3.66 10.67 -0.11
C ALA A 244 -4.44 10.25 -1.38
N LEU A 245 -4.91 9.01 -1.45
CA LEU A 245 -5.76 8.53 -2.53
C LEU A 245 -7.10 9.27 -2.55
N LEU A 246 -7.76 9.47 -1.42
CA LEU A 246 -9.04 10.19 -1.34
C LEU A 246 -8.92 11.68 -1.71
N ALA A 247 -7.72 12.25 -1.59
CA ALA A 247 -7.43 13.61 -2.05
C ALA A 247 -7.08 13.67 -3.55
N ASP A 248 -6.78 12.54 -4.20
CA ASP A 248 -6.44 12.46 -5.62
C ASP A 248 -7.72 12.57 -6.49
N PRO A 249 -7.85 13.59 -7.36
CA PRO A 249 -8.99 13.73 -8.26
C PRO A 249 -9.21 12.52 -9.17
N ASP A 250 -8.14 11.79 -9.54
CA ASP A 250 -8.26 10.59 -10.37
C ASP A 250 -8.91 9.41 -9.61
N TYR A 251 -8.86 9.45 -8.28
CA TYR A 251 -9.52 8.48 -7.41
C TYR A 251 -10.99 8.85 -7.16
N VAL A 252 -11.33 10.14 -7.10
CA VAL A 252 -12.69 10.65 -6.85
C VAL A 252 -13.60 10.34 -8.05
N GLY A 253 -14.12 9.11 -8.09
CA GLY A 253 -14.95 8.58 -9.19
C GLY A 253 -14.52 7.19 -9.66
N ALA A 254 -13.34 6.72 -9.26
CA ALA A 254 -12.86 5.38 -9.56
C ALA A 254 -13.63 4.35 -8.73
N GLN A 255 -14.40 3.49 -9.39
CA GLN A 255 -15.02 2.33 -8.73
C GLN A 255 -14.09 1.10 -8.67
N TYR A 256 -13.00 1.15 -9.45
CA TYR A 256 -12.05 0.06 -9.63
C TYR A 256 -10.62 0.60 -9.57
N ALA A 257 -9.83 0.08 -8.63
CA ALA A 257 -8.43 0.44 -8.47
C ALA A 257 -7.53 -0.78 -8.66
N THR A 258 -6.44 -0.60 -9.39
CA THR A 258 -5.36 -1.58 -9.51
C THR A 258 -4.10 -1.02 -8.88
N PHE A 259 -3.59 -1.72 -7.87
CA PHE A 259 -2.36 -1.33 -7.19
C PHE A 259 -1.14 -2.00 -7.83
N ALA A 260 -0.19 -1.19 -8.28
CA ALA A 260 1.03 -1.69 -8.90
C ALA A 260 2.01 -2.16 -7.81
N LEU A 261 2.50 -3.39 -7.98
CA LEU A 261 3.62 -3.90 -7.19
C LEU A 261 4.92 -3.31 -7.74
N PRO A 262 5.77 -2.72 -6.89
CA PRO A 262 7.06 -2.21 -7.31
C PRO A 262 7.90 -3.30 -8.00
N PRO A 263 8.65 -2.95 -9.06
CA PRO A 263 9.54 -3.89 -9.71
C PRO A 263 10.65 -4.33 -8.75
N SER A 264 11.28 -5.47 -9.06
CA SER A 264 12.43 -6.00 -8.32
C SER A 264 12.15 -6.50 -6.90
N LEU A 265 10.89 -6.52 -6.46
CA LEU A 265 10.51 -7.10 -5.17
C LEU A 265 10.49 -8.63 -5.23
N ASP A 266 10.95 -9.25 -4.14
CA ASP A 266 10.85 -10.69 -3.96
C ASP A 266 9.44 -11.13 -3.55
N GLU A 267 9.23 -12.44 -3.44
CA GLU A 267 7.93 -13.01 -3.08
C GLU A 267 7.47 -12.61 -1.68
N THR A 268 8.40 -12.47 -0.73
CA THR A 268 8.07 -12.12 0.66
C THR A 268 7.55 -10.70 0.73
N ASP A 269 8.20 -9.79 0.03
CA ASP A 269 7.82 -8.38 -0.06
C ASP A 269 6.50 -8.20 -0.84
N CYS A 270 6.33 -8.88 -1.98
CA CYS A 270 5.06 -8.87 -2.71
C CYS A 270 3.89 -9.39 -1.85
N THR A 271 4.12 -10.48 -1.12
CA THR A 271 3.11 -11.06 -0.21
C THR A 271 2.76 -10.12 0.93
N HIS A 272 3.76 -9.48 1.53
CA HIS A 272 3.58 -8.48 2.58
C HIS A 272 2.71 -7.30 2.10
N ILE A 273 3.07 -6.70 0.97
CA ILE A 273 2.33 -5.56 0.39
C ILE A 273 0.88 -5.97 0.10
N LEU A 274 0.65 -7.11 -0.56
CA LEU A 274 -0.71 -7.55 -0.86
C LEU A 274 -1.55 -7.81 0.40
N ASN A 275 -0.95 -8.37 1.45
CA ASN A 275 -1.63 -8.57 2.72
C ASN A 275 -2.06 -7.26 3.37
N ASP A 276 -1.18 -6.26 3.43
CA ASP A 276 -1.53 -4.97 4.02
C ASP A 276 -2.52 -4.19 3.12
N VAL A 277 -2.38 -4.29 1.79
CA VAL A 277 -3.36 -3.75 0.83
C VAL A 277 -4.74 -4.34 1.08
N ALA A 278 -4.87 -5.67 1.14
CA ALA A 278 -6.16 -6.33 1.30
C ALA A 278 -6.77 -6.15 2.70
N SER A 279 -5.94 -6.22 3.76
CA SER A 279 -6.44 -6.26 5.14
C SER A 279 -6.56 -4.90 5.83
N ARG A 280 -5.99 -3.84 5.24
CA ARG A 280 -5.94 -2.50 5.85
C ARG A 280 -6.30 -1.39 4.88
N LEU A 281 -5.58 -1.28 3.77
CA LEU A 281 -5.84 -0.22 2.79
C LEU A 281 -7.21 -0.37 2.14
N GLY A 282 -7.55 -1.57 1.66
CA GLY A 282 -8.85 -1.88 1.05
C GLY A 282 -10.02 -1.47 1.95
N PRO A 283 -10.09 -1.94 3.21
CA PRO A 283 -11.10 -1.48 4.17
C PRO A 283 -11.11 0.04 4.40
N ALA A 284 -9.95 0.69 4.45
CA ALA A 284 -9.88 2.15 4.59
C ALA A 284 -10.46 2.90 3.38
N LEU A 285 -10.48 2.26 2.21
CA LEU A 285 -11.06 2.73 0.95
C LEU A 285 -12.50 2.23 0.71
N GLY A 286 -13.13 1.62 1.72
CA GLY A 286 -14.50 1.09 1.59
C GLY A 286 -14.61 -0.21 0.79
N TRP A 287 -13.48 -0.82 0.38
CA TRP A 287 -13.47 -2.12 -0.29
C TRP A 287 -13.63 -3.25 0.73
N ALA A 288 -14.41 -4.26 0.33
CA ALA A 288 -14.53 -5.51 1.06
C ALA A 288 -14.18 -6.67 0.12
N PRO A 289 -13.47 -7.69 0.61
CA PRO A 289 -13.10 -8.84 -0.21
C PRO A 289 -14.35 -9.58 -0.70
N SER A 290 -14.30 -10.01 -1.96
CA SER A 290 -15.36 -10.84 -2.54
C SER A 290 -15.52 -12.13 -1.73
N PRO A 291 -16.75 -12.51 -1.31
CA PRO A 291 -16.96 -13.69 -0.47
C PRO A 291 -16.48 -14.97 -1.18
N ARG A 292 -15.82 -15.84 -0.42
CA ARG A 292 -15.23 -17.11 -0.90
C ARG A 292 -16.26 -18.12 -1.36
#